data_AF-A0A959M4G1-F1
#
_entry.id   AF-A0A959M4G1-F1
#
_cell.length_a   1.000
_cell.length_b   1.000
_cell.length_c   1.000
_cell.angle_alpha   90.00
_cell.angle_beta   90.00
_cell.angle_gamma   90.00
#
_symmetry.space_group_name_H-M   'P 1'
#
loop_
_entity.id
_entity.type
_entity.pdbx_description
1 polymer ?
#
loop_
_entity_poly.entity_id
_entity_poly.type
_entity_poly.pdbx_seq_one_letter_code
_entity_poly.pdbx_strand_id
1 'polypeptide(L)'
;MAKKKNTSIVFWQTVLMSGLLLGGVLLVSIYGGNRLAEAQPKIGSGIRTALMLFVLWLIVSSGIRSLNSLNKKSGFANLVLGGMLISGIGSLACFSFAKVVSFFREGSTLSSIFDFKSVLFFSGVGLILSLLTVINLQTKNRALGNVLEVLVIAALIFVLVYFA
;
A
#
# COMPACT_ATOMS: atom_id res chain seq x y z
N MET A 1 1.26 -25.99 24.51
CA MET A 1 0.59 -25.46 23.29
C MET A 1 0.36 -23.93 23.27
N ALA A 2 0.97 -23.13 24.15
CA ALA A 2 0.67 -21.68 24.28
C ALA A 2 1.35 -20.74 23.25
N LYS A 3 2.33 -21.20 22.46
CA LYS A 3 3.18 -20.33 21.62
C LYS A 3 2.52 -19.85 20.31
N LYS A 4 1.49 -20.55 19.82
CA LYS A 4 0.87 -20.29 18.50
C LYS A 4 -0.11 -19.10 18.52
N LYS A 5 -0.72 -18.81 19.68
CA LYS A 5 -1.77 -17.78 19.85
C LYS A 5 -1.21 -16.34 19.80
N ASN A 6 0.04 -16.13 20.23
CA ASN A 6 0.67 -14.81 20.21
C ASN A 6 1.06 -14.36 18.78
N THR A 7 1.52 -15.28 17.93
CA THR A 7 1.96 -14.95 16.56
C THR A 7 0.83 -14.44 15.66
N SER A 8 -0.39 -14.95 15.81
CA SER A 8 -1.54 -14.45 15.04
C SER A 8 -2.00 -13.07 15.48
N ILE A 9 -1.93 -12.79 16.78
CA ILE A 9 -2.29 -11.48 17.34
C ILE A 9 -1.31 -10.41 16.86
N VAL A 10 0.00 -10.70 16.93
CA VAL A 10 1.05 -9.77 16.48
C VAL A 10 0.96 -9.51 14.98
N PHE A 11 0.62 -10.53 14.17
CA PHE A 11 0.38 -10.37 12.74
C PHE A 11 -0.76 -9.37 12.48
N TRP A 12 -1.94 -9.61 13.05
CA TRP A 12 -3.10 -8.74 12.85
C TRP A 12 -2.90 -7.34 13.41
N GLN A 13 -2.24 -7.19 14.55
CA GLN A 13 -1.88 -5.87 15.10
C GLN A 13 -0.96 -5.09 14.16
N THR A 14 0.07 -5.74 13.60
CA THR A 14 0.99 -5.09 12.66
C THR A 14 0.28 -4.68 11.39
N VAL A 15 -0.57 -5.56 10.85
CA VAL A 15 -1.37 -5.31 9.65
C VAL A 15 -2.35 -4.15 9.87
N LEU A 16 -3.09 -4.15 10.98
CA LEU A 16 -4.05 -3.09 11.31
C LEU A 16 -3.36 -1.75 11.57
N MET A 17 -2.28 -1.73 12.35
CA MET A 17 -1.55 -0.49 12.64
C MET A 17 -0.90 0.08 11.38
N SER A 18 -0.25 -0.75 10.56
CA SER A 18 0.36 -0.30 9.31
C SER A 18 -0.71 0.13 8.30
N GLY A 19 -1.84 -0.58 8.23
CA GLY A 19 -2.98 -0.22 7.39
C GLY A 19 -3.61 1.11 7.80
N LEU A 20 -3.91 1.30 9.09
CA LEU A 20 -4.45 2.56 9.59
C LEU A 20 -3.49 3.72 9.37
N LEU A 21 -2.19 3.51 9.60
CA LEU A 21 -1.16 4.50 9.33
C LEU A 21 -1.11 4.83 7.84
N LEU A 22 -1.16 3.84 6.95
CA LEU A 22 -1.28 4.05 5.51
C LEU A 22 -2.51 4.88 5.15
N GLY A 23 -3.68 4.55 5.70
CA GLY A 23 -4.92 5.29 5.45
C GLY A 23 -4.82 6.76 5.89
N GLY A 24 -4.23 7.01 7.06
CA GLY A 24 -3.99 8.36 7.56
C GLY A 24 -3.03 9.15 6.68
N VAL A 25 -1.87 8.59 6.32
CA VAL A 25 -0.88 9.27 5.49
C VAL A 25 -1.42 9.50 4.06
N LEU A 26 -2.17 8.56 3.50
CA LEU A 26 -2.85 8.74 2.22
C LEU A 26 -3.85 9.90 2.28
N LEU A 27 -4.63 10.01 3.36
CA LEU A 27 -5.57 11.12 3.54
C LEU A 27 -4.85 12.48 3.60
N VAL A 28 -3.75 12.56 4.35
CA VAL A 28 -2.91 13.77 4.41
C VAL A 28 -2.33 14.09 3.04
N SER A 29 -1.92 13.07 2.29
CA SER A 29 -1.39 13.20 0.92
C SER A 29 -2.46 13.71 -0.06
N ILE A 30 -3.71 13.28 0.08
CA ILE A 30 -4.86 13.82 -0.67
C ILE A 30 -5.01 15.31 -0.37
N TYR A 31 -5.05 15.66 0.92
CA TYR A 31 -5.34 17.03 1.35
C TYR A 31 -4.22 18.01 0.95
N GLY A 32 -2.95 17.62 1.16
CA GLY A 32 -1.79 18.39 0.71
C GLY A 32 -1.70 18.48 -0.81
N GLY A 33 -1.97 17.37 -1.51
CA GLY A 33 -1.98 17.31 -2.97
C GLY A 33 -3.07 18.20 -3.60
N ASN A 34 -4.22 18.36 -2.96
CA ASN A 34 -5.27 19.29 -3.43
C ASN A 34 -4.81 20.74 -3.41
N ARG A 35 -4.15 21.18 -2.32
CA ARG A 35 -3.60 22.54 -2.25
C ARG A 35 -2.56 22.80 -3.34
N LEU A 36 -1.76 21.79 -3.66
CA LEU A 36 -0.76 21.89 -4.73
C LEU A 36 -1.41 21.88 -6.13
N ALA A 37 -2.45 21.07 -6.33
CA ALA A 37 -3.19 20.98 -7.58
C ALA A 37 -4.04 22.23 -7.88
N GLU A 38 -4.58 22.87 -6.85
CA GLU A 38 -5.23 24.18 -6.96
C GLU A 38 -4.26 25.26 -7.45
N ALA A 39 -3.00 25.21 -7.00
CA ALA A 39 -1.96 26.13 -7.45
C ALA A 39 -1.44 25.81 -8.87
N GLN A 40 -1.29 24.52 -9.22
CA GLN A 40 -0.84 24.07 -10.55
C GLN A 40 -1.53 22.78 -11.01
N PRO A 41 -2.63 22.85 -11.77
CA PRO A 41 -3.49 21.70 -12.04
C PRO A 41 -2.85 20.60 -12.91
N LYS A 42 -1.96 20.95 -13.85
CA LYS A 42 -1.27 19.98 -14.71
C LYS A 42 -0.20 19.15 -13.99
N ILE A 43 0.46 19.75 -13.00
CA ILE A 43 1.60 19.12 -12.29
C ILE A 43 1.15 18.53 -10.95
N GLY A 44 0.23 19.19 -10.25
CA GLY A 44 -0.19 18.79 -8.91
C GLY A 44 -0.91 17.44 -8.86
N SER A 45 -1.66 17.06 -9.89
CA SER A 45 -2.31 15.74 -9.97
C SER A 45 -1.31 14.59 -10.14
N GLY A 46 -0.26 14.79 -10.95
CA GLY A 46 0.84 13.85 -11.14
C GLY A 46 1.68 13.69 -9.87
N ILE A 47 2.09 14.81 -9.27
CA ILE A 47 2.86 14.81 -8.00
C ILE A 47 2.07 14.13 -6.89
N ARG A 48 0.77 14.41 -6.78
CA ARG A 48 -0.09 13.78 -5.77
C ARG A 48 -0.12 12.27 -5.94
N THR A 49 -0.34 11.77 -7.15
CA THR A 49 -0.38 10.33 -7.41
C THR A 49 0.96 9.67 -7.13
N ALA A 50 2.07 10.29 -7.55
CA ALA A 50 3.41 9.82 -7.27
C ALA A 50 3.69 9.75 -5.76
N LEU A 51 3.27 10.77 -5.00
CA LEU A 51 3.43 10.82 -3.55
C LEU A 51 2.61 9.73 -2.84
N MET A 52 1.39 9.45 -3.31
CA MET A 52 0.58 8.35 -2.79
C MET A 52 1.20 6.98 -3.05
N LEU A 53 1.71 6.76 -4.27
CA LEU A 53 2.40 5.52 -4.62
C LEU A 53 3.69 5.34 -3.82
N PHE A 54 4.42 6.42 -3.61
CA PHE A 54 5.62 6.42 -2.77
C PHE A 54 5.32 6.09 -1.31
N VAL A 55 4.28 6.70 -0.73
CA VAL A 55 3.81 6.40 0.63
C VAL A 55 3.34 4.94 0.74
N LEU A 56 2.57 4.46 -0.24
CA LEU A 56 2.15 3.06 -0.31
C LEU A 56 3.36 2.13 -0.28
N TRP A 57 4.36 2.39 -1.12
CA TRP A 57 5.58 1.61 -1.18
C TRP A 57 6.34 1.60 0.13
N LEU A 58 6.55 2.76 0.76
CA LEU A 58 7.25 2.86 2.03
C LEU A 58 6.55 2.07 3.14
N ILE A 59 5.23 2.23 3.28
CA ILE A 59 4.48 1.63 4.39
C ILE A 59 4.29 0.13 4.18
N VAL A 60 3.95 -0.31 2.96
CA VAL A 60 3.83 -1.75 2.66
C VAL A 60 5.19 -2.44 2.85
N SER A 61 6.27 -1.86 2.33
CA SER A 61 7.61 -2.44 2.48
C SER A 61 8.04 -2.50 3.95
N SER A 62 7.84 -1.42 4.70
CA SER A 62 8.14 -1.34 6.13
C SER A 62 7.32 -2.33 6.94
N GLY A 63 6.01 -2.43 6.67
CA GLY A 63 5.09 -3.35 7.33
C GLY A 63 5.48 -4.82 7.11
N ILE A 64 5.86 -5.19 5.89
CA ILE A 64 6.34 -6.56 5.58
C ILE A 64 7.67 -6.85 6.29
N ARG A 65 8.60 -5.88 6.30
CA ARG A 65 9.87 -6.01 7.03
C ARG A 65 9.63 -6.20 8.53
N SER A 66 8.67 -5.47 9.10
CA SER A 66 8.25 -5.61 10.50
C SER A 66 7.62 -6.99 10.76
N LEU A 67 6.72 -7.47 9.88
CA LEU A 67 6.15 -8.81 9.98
C LEU A 67 7.22 -9.91 9.92
N ASN A 68 8.22 -9.75 9.06
CA ASN A 68 9.33 -10.69 8.92
C ASN A 68 10.28 -10.65 10.14
N SER A 69 10.52 -9.48 10.73
CA SER A 69 11.39 -9.35 11.91
C SER A 69 10.74 -9.94 13.17
N LEU A 70 9.44 -9.72 13.35
CA LEU A 70 8.64 -10.23 14.47
C LEU A 70 8.38 -11.73 14.36
N ASN A 71 8.34 -12.27 13.15
CA ASN A 71 8.14 -13.70 12.92
C ASN A 71 9.03 -14.22 11.78
N LYS A 72 10.31 -14.48 12.10
CA LYS A 72 11.33 -14.99 11.15
C LYS A 72 10.98 -16.33 10.46
N LYS A 73 9.91 -17.02 10.90
CA LYS A 73 9.38 -18.24 10.28
C LYS A 73 8.11 -18.01 9.47
N SER A 74 7.68 -16.77 9.26
CA SER A 74 6.56 -16.48 8.36
C SER A 74 6.92 -16.94 6.94
N GLY A 75 6.16 -17.92 6.44
CA GLY A 75 6.30 -18.38 5.06
C GLY A 75 6.03 -17.25 4.06
N PHE A 76 6.58 -17.39 2.86
CA PHE A 76 6.42 -16.45 1.73
C PHE A 76 4.97 -15.96 1.58
N ALA A 77 4.00 -16.88 1.57
CA ALA A 77 2.58 -16.57 1.44
C ALA A 77 2.04 -15.64 2.54
N ASN A 78 2.47 -15.80 3.80
CA ASN A 78 1.99 -14.97 4.91
C ASN A 78 2.49 -13.53 4.82
N LEU A 79 3.72 -13.33 4.34
CA LEU A 79 4.25 -11.98 4.14
C LEU A 79 3.58 -11.29 2.96
N VAL A 80 3.33 -12.03 1.87
CA VAL A 80 2.60 -11.51 0.70
C VAL A 80 1.19 -11.08 1.11
N LEU A 81 0.47 -11.96 1.81
CA LEU A 81 -0.86 -11.66 2.36
C LEU A 81 -0.82 -10.49 3.35
N GLY A 82 0.22 -10.39 4.17
CA GLY A 82 0.41 -9.27 5.10
C GLY A 82 0.47 -7.93 4.36
N GLY A 83 1.28 -7.83 3.31
CA GLY A 83 1.35 -6.61 2.49
C GLY A 83 0.05 -6.28 1.75
N MET A 84 -0.63 -7.30 1.21
CA MET A 84 -1.94 -7.15 0.57
C MET A 84 -3.02 -6.66 1.55
N LEU A 85 -3.03 -7.19 2.78
CA LEU A 85 -3.95 -6.74 3.82
C LEU A 85 -3.63 -5.32 4.27
N ILE A 86 -2.35 -4.96 4.42
CA ILE A 86 -1.93 -3.58 4.76
C ILE A 86 -2.42 -2.59 3.71
N SER A 87 -2.20 -2.87 2.42
CA SER A 87 -2.65 -1.98 1.34
C SER A 87 -4.17 -1.91 1.25
N GLY A 88 -4.86 -3.05 1.37
CA GLY A 88 -6.31 -3.12 1.33
C GLY A 88 -6.96 -2.36 2.49
N ILE A 89 -6.53 -2.63 3.73
CA ILE A 89 -7.04 -1.96 4.94
C ILE A 89 -6.71 -0.47 4.88
N GLY A 90 -5.50 -0.08 4.49
CA GLY A 90 -5.15 1.34 4.42
C GLY A 90 -5.93 2.10 3.34
N SER A 91 -6.16 1.48 2.18
CA SER A 91 -6.98 2.09 1.13
C SER A 91 -8.45 2.20 1.55
N LEU A 92 -9.00 1.16 2.20
CA LEU A 92 -10.35 1.18 2.76
C LEU A 92 -10.51 2.20 3.89
N ALA A 93 -9.51 2.31 4.76
CA ALA A 93 -9.48 3.33 5.81
C ALA A 93 -9.48 4.73 5.19
N CYS A 94 -8.62 4.98 4.20
CA CYS A 94 -8.59 6.25 3.48
C CYS A 94 -9.95 6.60 2.84
N PHE A 95 -10.56 5.64 2.15
CA PHE A 95 -11.90 5.80 1.57
C PHE A 95 -12.96 6.14 2.63
N SER A 96 -12.95 5.42 3.74
CA SER A 96 -13.90 5.61 4.84
C SER A 96 -13.72 6.99 5.49
N PHE A 97 -12.48 7.39 5.77
CA PHE A 97 -12.17 8.72 6.29
C PHE A 97 -12.54 9.83 5.30
N ALA A 98 -12.27 9.66 4.01
CA ALA A 98 -12.65 10.63 2.99
C ALA A 98 -14.18 10.82 2.93
N LYS A 99 -14.96 9.73 3.05
CA LYS A 99 -16.42 9.78 3.14
C LYS A 99 -16.91 10.51 4.39
N VAL A 100 -16.36 10.17 5.55
CA VAL A 100 -16.71 10.82 6.82
C VAL A 100 -16.40 12.32 6.77
N VAL A 101 -15.20 12.71 6.32
CA VAL A 101 -14.83 14.11 6.18
C VAL A 101 -15.75 14.84 5.19
N SER A 102 -16.15 14.17 4.09
CA SER A 102 -17.08 14.76 3.13
C SER A 102 -18.51 14.94 3.64
N PHE A 103 -18.93 14.10 4.58
CA PHE A 103 -20.21 14.23 5.25
C PHE A 103 -20.25 15.44 6.19
N PHE A 104 -19.16 15.69 6.93
CA PHE A 104 -19.08 16.84 7.84
C PHE A 104 -18.75 18.18 7.17
N ARG A 105 -18.24 18.14 5.94
CA ARG A 105 -17.76 19.34 5.23
C ARG A 105 -18.45 19.42 3.88
N GLU A 106 -19.65 20.01 3.87
CA GLU A 106 -20.40 20.35 2.66
C GLU A 106 -19.48 21.09 1.68
N GLY A 107 -19.37 20.56 0.46
CA GLY A 107 -18.48 21.10 -0.59
C GLY A 107 -17.09 20.49 -0.68
N SER A 108 -16.71 19.52 0.17
CA SER A 108 -15.41 18.86 0.02
C SER A 108 -15.43 17.78 -1.09
N THR A 109 -14.60 17.96 -2.09
CA THR A 109 -14.41 17.02 -3.22
C THR A 109 -13.54 15.81 -2.85
N LEU A 110 -13.26 15.59 -1.57
CA LEU A 110 -12.36 14.51 -1.13
C LEU A 110 -12.90 13.13 -1.51
N SER A 111 -14.21 12.93 -1.42
CA SER A 111 -14.86 11.66 -1.75
C SER A 111 -14.94 11.39 -3.25
N SER A 112 -14.95 12.41 -4.10
CA SER A 112 -14.94 12.23 -5.56
C SER A 112 -13.55 11.98 -6.13
N ILE A 113 -12.48 12.29 -5.38
CA ILE A 113 -11.10 12.05 -5.83
C ILE A 113 -10.57 10.69 -5.35
N PHE A 114 -11.21 10.07 -4.35
CA PHE A 114 -10.83 8.75 -3.86
C PHE A 114 -12.05 7.82 -3.82
N ASP A 115 -12.32 7.17 -4.94
CA ASP A 115 -13.44 6.25 -5.13
C ASP A 115 -13.06 4.78 -4.85
N PHE A 116 -14.06 3.90 -4.90
CA PHE A 116 -13.85 2.46 -4.78
C PHE A 116 -12.88 1.89 -5.83
N LYS A 117 -12.84 2.47 -7.03
CA LYS A 117 -11.83 2.12 -8.05
C LYS A 117 -10.41 2.39 -7.57
N SER A 118 -10.19 3.50 -6.86
CA SER A 118 -8.90 3.82 -6.25
C SER A 118 -8.52 2.78 -5.20
N VAL A 119 -9.48 2.31 -4.39
CA VAL A 119 -9.22 1.23 -3.41
C VAL A 119 -8.72 -0.04 -4.08
N LEU A 120 -9.36 -0.46 -5.18
CA LEU A 120 -8.91 -1.62 -5.95
C LEU A 120 -7.53 -1.40 -6.57
N PHE A 121 -7.28 -0.22 -7.12
CA PHE A 121 -5.98 0.15 -7.69
C PHE A 121 -4.85 0.09 -6.65
N PHE A 122 -5.00 0.78 -5.51
CA PHE A 122 -3.98 0.80 -4.45
C PHE A 122 -3.81 -0.57 -3.79
N SER A 123 -4.88 -1.36 -3.68
CA SER A 123 -4.80 -2.75 -3.21
C SER A 123 -3.97 -3.62 -4.17
N GLY A 124 -4.24 -3.53 -5.48
CA GLY A 124 -3.49 -4.26 -6.52
C GLY A 124 -2.01 -3.85 -6.59
N VAL A 125 -1.72 -2.55 -6.57
CA VAL A 125 -0.34 -2.05 -6.47
C VAL A 125 0.31 -2.52 -5.17
N GLY A 126 -0.41 -2.53 -4.06
CA GLY A 126 0.10 -3.05 -2.80
C GLY A 126 0.47 -4.53 -2.84
N LEU A 127 -0.30 -5.36 -3.55
CA LEU A 127 0.02 -6.78 -3.78
C LEU A 127 1.35 -6.92 -4.53
N ILE A 128 1.53 -6.15 -5.59
CA ILE A 128 2.77 -6.13 -6.38
C ILE A 128 3.97 -5.75 -5.51
N LEU A 129 3.86 -4.64 -4.78
CA LEU A 129 4.91 -4.14 -3.90
C LEU A 129 5.21 -5.14 -2.78
N SER A 130 4.18 -5.84 -2.31
CA SER A 130 4.33 -6.92 -1.35
C SER A 130 5.16 -8.07 -1.92
N LEU A 131 4.84 -8.50 -3.14
CA LEU A 131 5.61 -9.54 -3.84
C LEU A 131 7.09 -9.15 -3.98
N LEU A 132 7.35 -7.95 -4.49
CA LEU A 132 8.71 -7.40 -4.66
C LEU A 132 9.48 -7.37 -3.34
N THR A 133 8.84 -6.87 -2.28
CA THR A 133 9.48 -6.76 -0.96
C THR A 133 9.81 -8.14 -0.39
N VAL A 134 8.91 -9.10 -0.52
CA VAL A 134 9.13 -10.46 0.00
C VAL A 134 10.21 -11.18 -0.78
N ILE A 135 10.24 -11.02 -2.11
CA ILE A 135 11.30 -11.54 -2.98
C ILE A 135 12.65 -11.02 -2.49
N ASN A 136 12.81 -9.70 -2.35
CA ASN A 136 14.05 -9.07 -1.91
C ASN A 136 14.46 -9.53 -0.50
N LEU A 137 13.49 -9.69 0.41
CA LEU A 137 13.76 -10.16 1.78
C LEU A 137 14.19 -11.63 1.87
N GLN A 138 13.67 -12.51 1.01
CA GLN A 138 13.94 -13.95 1.09
C GLN A 138 15.07 -14.40 0.15
N THR A 139 15.42 -13.61 -0.87
CA THR A 139 16.58 -13.93 -1.72
C THR A 139 17.88 -13.53 -1.04
N LYS A 140 18.66 -14.54 -0.62
CA LYS A 140 20.02 -14.32 -0.05
C LYS A 140 20.99 -13.67 -1.04
N ASN A 141 20.79 -13.87 -2.34
CA ASN A 141 21.64 -13.31 -3.39
C ASN A 141 21.00 -12.05 -3.97
N ARG A 142 21.64 -10.90 -3.77
CA ARG A 142 21.18 -9.60 -4.29
C ARG A 142 21.00 -9.58 -5.80
N ALA A 143 21.85 -10.30 -6.55
CA ALA A 143 21.73 -10.36 -8.00
C ALA A 143 20.45 -11.07 -8.44
N LEU A 144 20.10 -12.19 -7.79
CA LEU A 144 18.86 -12.92 -8.06
C LEU A 144 17.62 -12.13 -7.61
N GLY A 145 17.70 -11.44 -6.48
CA GLY A 145 16.64 -10.54 -6.03
C GLY A 145 16.35 -9.44 -7.06
N ASN A 146 17.39 -8.79 -7.58
CA ASN A 146 17.26 -7.73 -8.58
C ASN A 146 16.68 -8.26 -9.91
N VAL A 147 17.11 -9.45 -10.34
CA VAL A 147 16.54 -10.11 -11.56
C VAL A 147 15.07 -10.45 -11.38
N LEU A 148 14.66 -10.98 -10.21
CA LEU A 148 13.24 -11.23 -9.94
C LEU A 148 12.43 -9.93 -9.86
N GLU A 149 12.97 -8.87 -9.26
CA GLU A 149 12.30 -7.55 -9.25
C GLU A 149 12.05 -7.05 -10.67
N VAL A 150 13.08 -7.11 -11.53
CA VAL A 150 12.95 -6.74 -12.95
C VAL A 150 11.93 -7.62 -13.68
N LEU A 151 11.90 -8.93 -13.42
CA LEU A 151 10.91 -9.85 -14.00
C LEU A 151 9.48 -9.50 -13.57
N VAL A 152 9.26 -9.16 -12.31
CA VAL A 152 7.93 -8.75 -11.81
C VAL A 152 7.50 -7.43 -12.43
N ILE A 153 8.42 -6.46 -12.54
CA ILE A 153 8.16 -5.18 -13.23
C ILE A 153 7.85 -5.43 -14.72
N ALA A 154 8.62 -6.28 -15.40
CA ALA A 154 8.40 -6.62 -16.80
C ALA A 154 7.06 -7.33 -17.01
N ALA A 155 6.70 -8.29 -16.16
CA ALA A 155 5.41 -8.96 -16.18
C ALA A 155 4.25 -7.96 -16.00
N LEU A 156 4.42 -6.96 -15.15
CA LEU A 156 3.42 -5.91 -14.97
C LEU A 156 3.28 -5.00 -16.17
N ILE A 157 4.39 -4.57 -16.77
CA ILE A 157 4.36 -3.78 -18.00
C ILE A 157 3.67 -4.59 -19.10
N PHE A 158 4.00 -5.88 -19.23
CA PHE A 158 3.37 -6.76 -20.20
C PHE A 158 1.85 -6.87 -19.98
N VAL A 159 1.40 -7.11 -18.74
CA VAL A 159 -0.03 -7.15 -18.40
C VAL A 159 -0.70 -5.80 -18.70
N LEU A 160 -0.09 -4.68 -18.31
CA LEU A 160 -0.65 -3.37 -18.58
C LEU A 160 -0.75 -3.06 -20.07
N VAL A 161 0.25 -3.40 -20.88
CA VAL A 161 0.24 -3.19 -22.33
C VAL A 161 -0.73 -4.13 -23.04
N TYR A 162 -0.86 -5.38 -22.58
CA TYR A 162 -1.77 -6.36 -23.17
C TYR A 162 -3.25 -6.05 -22.89
N PHE A 163 -3.56 -5.45 -21.74
CA PHE A 163 -4.93 -5.11 -21.32
C PHE A 163 -5.29 -3.62 -21.50
N ALA A 164 -4.37 -2.76 -21.94
CA ALA A 164 -4.62 -1.36 -22.27
C ALA A 164 -4.99 -1.19 -23.75
#